data_AF-A0A920RNB3-F1
#
_entry.id   AF-A0A920RNB3-F1
#
_cell.length_a   1.000
_cell.length_b   1.000
_cell.length_c   1.000
_cell.angle_alpha   90.00
_cell.angle_beta   90.00
_cell.angle_gamma   90.00
#
_symmetry.space_group_name_H-M   'P 1'
#
loop_
_entity.id
_entity.type
_entity.pdbx_description
1 polymer ?
#
loop_
_entity_poly.entity_id
_entity_poly.type
_entity_poly.pdbx_seq_one_letter_code
_entity_poly.pdbx_strand_id
1 'polypeptide(L)'
;MNVPCFTIGSWYDFMNQGSIASFQGRQNRGGPGSVGQQKLLIGPWLHGRRNKGNRVGELVYPQNAAVDVHGSMIDWFDHHLKGKKLSAAARPTVRYYVMGRSEKPPPRAISGGKPTISHRRREPPRTSCSTVADWGWMSPK
;
A
#
# COMPACT_ATOMS: atom_id res chain seq x y z
N MET A 1 -12.38 -20.71 -6.63
CA MET A 1 -13.36 -19.61 -6.47
C MET A 1 -13.53 -18.91 -7.82
N ASN A 2 -14.76 -18.55 -8.21
CA ASN A 2 -15.11 -18.10 -9.56
C ASN A 2 -15.83 -16.72 -9.57
N VAL A 3 -15.43 -15.81 -8.67
CA VAL A 3 -16.08 -14.50 -8.52
C VAL A 3 -15.04 -13.38 -8.36
N PRO A 4 -15.39 -12.13 -8.72
CA PRO A 4 -14.61 -10.94 -8.39
C PRO A 4 -14.44 -10.78 -6.86
N CYS A 5 -13.33 -10.19 -6.42
CA CYS A 5 -13.12 -9.88 -5.00
C CYS A 5 -12.33 -8.58 -4.80
N PHE A 6 -12.76 -7.78 -3.82
CA PHE A 6 -12.04 -6.60 -3.34
C PHE A 6 -11.38 -6.92 -2.00
N THR A 7 -10.06 -7.14 -2.02
CA THR A 7 -9.28 -7.47 -0.81
C THR A 7 -8.71 -6.20 -0.20
N ILE A 8 -8.91 -6.02 1.10
CA ILE A 8 -8.33 -4.93 1.88
C ILE A 8 -7.30 -5.52 2.84
N GLY A 9 -6.05 -5.07 2.73
CA GLY A 9 -4.95 -5.40 3.63
C GLY A 9 -4.44 -4.17 4.37
N SER A 10 -3.53 -4.39 5.32
CA SER A 10 -2.88 -3.30 6.04
C SER A 10 -1.43 -3.68 6.36
N TRP A 11 -0.51 -2.70 6.33
CA TRP A 11 0.91 -2.97 6.57
C TRP A 11 1.23 -3.43 7.99
N TYR A 12 0.45 -2.99 8.99
CA TYR A 12 0.60 -3.40 10.39
C TYR A 12 -0.43 -4.46 10.79
N ASP A 13 -0.87 -5.28 9.85
CA ASP A 13 -1.76 -6.41 10.08
C ASP A 13 -0.99 -7.73 9.90
N PHE A 14 -0.97 -8.57 10.93
CA PHE A 14 -0.30 -9.88 10.90
C PHE A 14 -0.92 -10.82 9.84
N MET A 15 -2.16 -10.57 9.41
CA MET A 15 -2.86 -11.35 8.38
C MET A 15 -2.52 -10.89 6.96
N ASN A 16 -1.76 -9.80 6.77
CA ASN A 16 -1.57 -9.18 5.46
C ASN A 16 -0.92 -10.11 4.43
N GLN A 17 -0.02 -10.99 4.87
CA GLN A 17 0.58 -12.02 4.00
C GLN A 17 -0.49 -12.94 3.39
N GLY A 18 -1.49 -13.33 4.18
CA GLY A 18 -2.64 -14.12 3.73
C GLY A 18 -3.54 -13.35 2.77
N SER A 19 -3.78 -12.06 3.03
CA SER A 19 -4.53 -11.18 2.12
C SER A 19 -3.87 -11.07 0.75
N ILE A 20 -2.55 -10.85 0.69
CA ILE A 20 -1.78 -10.80 -0.56
C ILE A 20 -1.80 -12.15 -1.27
N ALA A 21 -1.58 -13.25 -0.55
CA ALA A 21 -1.60 -14.60 -1.13
C ALA A 21 -2.98 -14.97 -1.70
N SER A 22 -4.06 -14.61 -1.00
CA SER A 22 -5.44 -14.78 -1.48
C SER A 22 -5.68 -14.01 -2.77
N PHE A 23 -5.28 -12.73 -2.82
CA PHE A 23 -5.35 -11.92 -4.04
C PHE A 23 -4.59 -12.57 -5.20
N GLN A 24 -3.32 -12.92 -5.00
CA GLN A 24 -2.49 -13.54 -6.05
C GLN A 24 -3.08 -14.87 -6.55
N GLY A 25 -3.57 -15.70 -5.62
CA GLY A 25 -4.21 -16.97 -5.95
C GLY A 25 -5.46 -16.76 -6.82
N ARG A 26 -6.34 -15.84 -6.46
CA ARG A 26 -7.58 -15.56 -7.20
C ARG A 26 -7.30 -14.86 -8.53
N GLN A 27 -6.37 -13.91 -8.54
CA GLN A 27 -6.04 -13.10 -9.72
C GLN A 27 -5.45 -13.95 -10.84
N ASN A 28 -4.65 -14.97 -10.50
CA ASN A 28 -3.87 -15.74 -11.47
C ASN A 28 -4.30 -17.21 -11.62
N ARG A 29 -4.98 -17.78 -10.61
CA ARG A 29 -5.34 -19.21 -10.55
C ARG A 29 -6.82 -19.44 -10.18
N GLY A 30 -7.63 -18.38 -10.19
CA GLY A 30 -9.08 -18.48 -9.97
C GLY A 30 -9.81 -19.11 -11.15
N GLY A 31 -11.13 -19.24 -11.03
CA GLY A 31 -11.97 -19.59 -12.18
C GLY A 31 -12.11 -18.42 -13.18
N PRO A 32 -12.75 -18.63 -14.36
CA PRO A 32 -12.92 -17.62 -15.39
C PRO A 32 -13.57 -16.29 -14.93
N GLY A 33 -14.52 -16.38 -13.99
CA GLY A 33 -15.17 -15.22 -13.36
C GLY A 33 -14.35 -14.55 -12.25
N SER A 34 -13.14 -15.04 -11.97
CA SER A 34 -12.25 -14.53 -10.92
C SER A 34 -10.95 -13.98 -11.49
N VAL A 35 -10.29 -14.72 -12.39
CA VAL A 35 -9.01 -14.31 -12.99
C VAL A 35 -9.16 -12.94 -13.64
N GLY A 36 -8.21 -12.03 -13.39
CA GLY A 36 -8.25 -10.66 -13.90
C GLY A 36 -9.18 -9.70 -13.14
N GLN A 37 -10.12 -10.20 -12.34
CA GLN A 37 -11.20 -9.41 -11.72
C GLN A 37 -11.02 -9.15 -10.22
N GLN A 38 -9.79 -9.23 -9.71
CA GLN A 38 -9.50 -8.99 -8.31
C GLN A 38 -8.97 -7.58 -8.09
N LYS A 39 -9.18 -7.04 -6.88
CA LYS A 39 -8.62 -5.77 -6.43
C LYS A 39 -7.92 -5.96 -5.09
N LEU A 40 -6.85 -5.21 -4.87
CA LEU A 40 -6.11 -5.18 -3.62
C LEU A 40 -5.83 -3.74 -3.19
N LEU A 41 -6.29 -3.38 -1.99
CA LEU A 41 -6.01 -2.10 -1.33
C LEU A 41 -5.22 -2.33 -0.04
N ILE A 42 -4.01 -1.77 0.07
CA ILE A 42 -3.19 -1.88 1.28
C ILE A 42 -2.77 -0.49 1.78
N GLY A 43 -3.17 -0.13 3.00
CA GLY A 43 -2.74 1.12 3.63
C GLY A 43 -1.86 0.89 4.85
N PRO A 44 -1.29 1.97 5.42
CA PRO A 44 -0.40 1.89 6.58
C PRO A 44 -1.20 1.79 7.88
N TRP A 45 -2.17 0.86 7.93
CA TRP A 45 -3.12 0.73 9.03
C TRP A 45 -2.81 -0.49 9.90
N LEU A 46 -3.42 -0.53 11.09
CA LEU A 46 -3.43 -1.73 11.93
C LEU A 46 -4.45 -2.75 11.40
N HIS A 47 -4.46 -3.95 11.99
CA HIS A 47 -5.56 -4.89 11.82
C HIS A 47 -6.91 -4.24 12.19
N GLY A 48 -7.96 -4.52 11.41
CA GLY A 48 -9.33 -4.11 11.70
C GLY A 48 -9.94 -3.13 10.69
N ARG A 49 -11.23 -2.85 10.90
CA ARG A 49 -12.07 -2.14 9.92
C ARG A 49 -12.00 -0.61 10.02
N ARG A 50 -11.93 -0.04 11.23
CA ARG A 50 -12.20 1.38 11.50
C ARG A 50 -10.96 2.29 11.49
N ASN A 51 -9.77 1.74 11.28
CA ASN A 51 -8.49 2.43 11.46
C ASN A 51 -7.87 2.94 10.14
N LYS A 52 -8.70 3.45 9.23
CA LYS A 52 -8.30 3.87 7.88
C LYS A 52 -7.93 5.35 7.77
N GLY A 53 -7.48 5.92 8.89
CA GLY A 53 -6.97 7.29 8.98
C GLY A 53 -5.48 7.38 8.72
N ASN A 54 -4.88 8.52 9.05
CA ASN A 54 -3.46 8.79 8.88
C ASN A 54 -2.62 8.62 10.17
N ARG A 55 -3.23 8.18 11.28
CA ARG A 55 -2.51 7.94 12.55
C ARG A 55 -2.59 6.48 12.95
N VAL A 56 -1.43 5.91 13.28
CA VAL A 56 -1.29 4.53 13.76
C VAL A 56 -0.36 4.52 14.97
N GLY A 57 -0.93 4.33 16.16
CA GLY A 57 -0.19 4.48 17.41
C GLY A 57 0.45 5.87 17.50
N GLU A 58 1.76 5.89 17.65
CA GLU A 58 2.58 7.11 17.69
C GLU A 58 2.96 7.65 16.30
N LEU A 59 2.76 6.86 15.23
CA LEU A 59 3.09 7.26 13.87
C LEU A 59 1.98 8.13 13.26
N VAL A 60 2.37 9.24 12.65
CA VAL A 60 1.50 10.12 11.88
C VAL A 60 1.99 10.16 10.42
N TYR A 61 1.15 9.67 9.52
CA TYR A 61 1.33 9.77 8.07
C TYR A 61 0.73 11.08 7.54
N PRO A 62 1.14 11.51 6.33
CA PRO A 62 0.43 12.58 5.65
C PRO A 62 -1.06 12.26 5.46
N GLN A 63 -1.88 13.29 5.31
CA GLN A 63 -3.34 13.16 5.28
C GLN A 63 -3.85 12.25 4.14
N ASN A 64 -3.07 12.11 3.06
CA ASN A 64 -3.37 11.20 1.95
C ASN A 64 -3.40 9.70 2.35
N ALA A 65 -2.86 9.33 3.51
CA ALA A 65 -2.95 7.97 4.05
C ALA A 65 -4.36 7.62 4.54
N ALA A 66 -5.17 8.64 4.86
CA ALA A 66 -6.58 8.45 5.18
C ALA A 66 -7.37 8.16 3.90
N VAL A 67 -8.09 7.04 3.87
CA VAL A 67 -8.86 6.61 2.69
C VAL A 67 -10.28 6.27 3.09
N ASP A 68 -11.24 6.76 2.30
CA ASP A 68 -12.62 6.26 2.35
C ASP A 68 -12.69 4.86 1.74
N VAL A 69 -12.43 3.87 2.59
CA VAL A 69 -12.52 2.45 2.22
C VAL A 69 -13.97 2.05 1.92
N HIS A 70 -14.95 2.66 2.59
CA HIS A 70 -16.36 2.36 2.34
C HIS A 70 -16.78 2.85 0.95
N GLY A 71 -16.44 4.09 0.59
CA GLY A 71 -16.62 4.60 -0.77
C GLY A 71 -15.91 3.76 -1.82
N SER A 72 -14.69 3.31 -1.53
CA SER A 72 -13.94 2.40 -2.42
C SER A 72 -14.66 1.06 -2.63
N MET A 73 -15.25 0.49 -1.57
CA MET A 73 -16.06 -0.73 -1.67
C MET A 73 -17.34 -0.49 -2.47
N ILE A 74 -18.04 0.61 -2.22
CA ILE A 74 -19.28 0.96 -2.93
C ILE A 74 -19.00 1.13 -4.43
N ASP A 75 -17.95 1.85 -4.81
CA ASP A 75 -17.55 2.03 -6.21
C ASP A 75 -17.26 0.68 -6.90
N TRP A 76 -16.58 -0.23 -6.19
CA TRP A 76 -16.31 -1.58 -6.69
C TRP A 76 -17.60 -2.42 -6.85
N PHE A 77 -18.51 -2.37 -5.87
CA PHE A 77 -19.79 -3.08 -5.95
C PHE A 77 -20.68 -2.50 -7.04
N ASP A 78 -20.74 -1.18 -7.19
CA ASP A 78 -21.52 -0.53 -8.24
C ASP A 78 -21.03 -0.93 -9.63
N HIS A 79 -19.72 -1.15 -9.81
CA HIS A 79 -19.18 -1.68 -11.05
C HIS A 79 -19.69 -3.10 -11.36
N HIS A 80 -19.54 -4.03 -10.40
CA HIS A 80 -19.87 -5.43 -10.64
C HIS A 80 -21.36 -5.76 -10.56
N LEU A 81 -22.13 -5.04 -9.76
CA LEU A 81 -23.55 -5.33 -9.52
C LEU A 81 -24.49 -4.43 -10.31
N LYS A 82 -24.04 -3.24 -10.73
CA LYS A 82 -24.87 -2.25 -11.44
C LYS A 82 -24.30 -1.84 -12.80
N GLY A 83 -23.17 -2.42 -13.22
CA GLY A 83 -22.54 -2.12 -14.51
C GLY A 83 -21.97 -0.70 -14.62
N LYS A 84 -21.76 0.00 -13.50
CA LYS A 84 -21.17 1.36 -13.53
C LYS A 84 -19.68 1.32 -13.88
N LYS A 85 -19.14 2.43 -14.37
CA LYS A 85 -17.69 2.57 -14.58
C LYS A 85 -16.98 2.80 -13.24
N LEU A 86 -15.82 2.16 -13.04
CA LEU A 86 -14.96 2.41 -11.88
C LEU A 86 -14.46 3.86 -11.85
N SER A 87 -14.42 4.45 -10.66
CA SER A 87 -13.72 5.72 -10.42
C SER A 87 -12.24 5.60 -10.77
N ALA A 88 -11.59 6.73 -11.10
CA ALA A 88 -10.17 6.75 -11.44
C ALA A 88 -9.28 6.13 -10.35
N ALA A 89 -9.61 6.39 -9.08
CA ALA A 89 -8.87 5.87 -7.92
C ALA A 89 -9.03 4.35 -7.73
N ALA A 90 -10.09 3.74 -8.27
CA ALA A 90 -10.35 2.29 -8.21
C ALA A 90 -9.93 1.54 -9.48
N ARG A 91 -9.52 2.24 -10.55
CA ARG A 91 -9.07 1.61 -11.80
C ARG A 91 -7.85 0.70 -11.63
N PRO A 92 -6.80 1.06 -10.85
CA PRO A 92 -5.69 0.15 -10.65
C PRO A 92 -6.13 -1.17 -10.02
N THR A 93 -5.46 -2.26 -10.36
CA THR A 93 -5.74 -3.58 -9.78
C THR A 93 -5.20 -3.70 -8.37
N VAL A 94 -4.00 -3.15 -8.14
CA VAL A 94 -3.42 -3.01 -6.81
C VAL A 94 -3.22 -1.53 -6.53
N ARG A 95 -3.62 -1.10 -5.34
CA ARG A 95 -3.31 0.22 -4.78
C ARG A 95 -2.75 0.01 -3.38
N TYR A 96 -1.56 0.51 -3.13
CA TYR A 96 -0.90 0.30 -1.85
C TYR A 96 -0.15 1.54 -1.39
N TYR A 97 -0.03 1.74 -0.09
CA TYR A 97 0.67 2.88 0.45
C TYR A 97 2.16 2.60 0.58
N VAL A 98 3.01 3.41 -0.03
CA VAL A 98 4.47 3.29 0.07
C VAL A 98 4.93 4.00 1.32
N MET A 99 5.42 3.25 2.30
CA MET A 99 6.06 3.80 3.49
C MET A 99 7.57 3.97 3.26
N GLY A 100 8.22 4.92 3.95
CA GLY A 100 9.68 4.98 3.97
C GLY A 100 10.35 5.54 2.70
N ARG A 101 9.60 6.08 1.73
CA ARG A 101 10.20 6.67 0.52
C ARG A 101 10.84 8.03 0.85
N SER A 102 12.15 8.14 0.65
CA SER A 102 12.89 9.40 0.75
C SER A 102 12.76 10.19 -0.55
N GLU A 103 12.71 11.53 -0.46
CA GLU A 103 12.88 12.41 -1.62
C GLU A 103 14.26 12.27 -2.27
N LYS A 104 15.26 11.89 -1.47
CA LYS A 104 16.64 11.71 -1.93
C LYS A 104 16.86 10.28 -2.43
N PRO A 105 17.48 10.08 -3.60
CA PRO A 105 17.92 8.76 -4.02
C PRO A 105 18.91 8.20 -2.99
N PRO A 106 18.99 6.86 -2.82
CA PRO A 106 19.95 6.27 -1.90
C PRO A 106 21.37 6.75 -2.26
N PRO A 107 22.23 7.03 -1.28
CA PRO A 107 23.62 7.37 -1.57
C PRO A 107 24.23 6.27 -2.43
N ARG A 108 24.83 6.65 -3.57
CA ARG A 108 25.57 5.73 -4.43
C ARG A 108 26.53 4.93 -3.53
N ALA A 109 26.48 3.60 -3.63
CA ALA A 109 27.42 2.75 -2.91
C ALA A 109 28.84 3.23 -3.24
N ILE A 110 29.58 3.68 -2.22
CA ILE A 110 30.97 4.07 -2.37
C ILE A 110 31.72 2.77 -2.67
N SER A 111 32.09 2.57 -3.92
CA SER A 111 33.05 1.55 -4.30
C SER A 111 34.40 1.93 -3.70
N GLY A 112 34.82 1.20 -2.66
CA GLY A 112 36.21 1.09 -2.25
C GLY A 112 36.67 2.06 -1.15
N GLY A 113 37.09 1.47 -0.02
CA GLY A 113 37.84 2.15 1.03
C GLY A 113 37.50 1.63 2.41
N LYS A 114 38.38 0.81 3.02
CA LYS A 114 38.24 0.28 4.39
C LYS A 114 38.03 1.42 5.40
N PRO A 115 37.15 1.27 6.42
CA PRO A 115 36.92 2.33 7.39
C PRO A 115 38.03 2.35 8.45
N THR A 116 38.74 3.48 8.56
CA THR A 116 39.48 3.87 9.76
C THR A 116 38.51 4.55 10.74
N ILE A 117 38.44 4.01 11.96
CA ILE A 117 37.63 4.53 13.05
C ILE A 117 38.27 5.83 13.55
N SER A 118 37.52 6.94 13.56
CA SER A 118 37.82 8.07 14.42
C SER A 118 36.55 8.56 15.13
N HIS A 119 36.63 8.62 16.45
CA HIS A 119 35.57 9.10 17.31
C HIS A 119 35.44 10.62 17.19
N ARG A 120 34.28 11.09 16.70
CA ARG A 120 33.76 12.41 17.08
C ARG A 120 32.23 12.36 17.05
N ARG A 121 31.61 12.33 18.24
CA ARG A 121 30.17 12.63 18.39
C ARG A 121 29.95 14.07 17.95
N ARG A 122 29.29 14.25 16.81
CA ARG A 122 28.51 15.44 16.51
C ARG A 122 27.15 14.94 16.05
N GLU A 123 26.14 15.13 16.90
CA GLU A 123 24.76 15.01 16.44
C GLU A 123 24.53 16.07 15.35
N PRO A 124 24.08 15.70 14.14
CA PRO A 124 23.54 16.67 13.21
C PRO A 124 22.10 17.01 13.64
N PRO A 125 21.61 18.22 13.31
CA PRO A 125 20.29 18.68 13.71
C PRO A 125 19.21 17.71 13.21
N ARG A 126 18.13 17.53 14.00
CA ARG A 126 16.90 16.84 13.57
C ARG A 126 16.31 17.60 12.38
N THR A 127 16.85 17.32 11.22
CA THR A 127 16.28 17.72 9.95
C THR A 127 15.20 16.68 9.71
N SER A 128 13.93 17.10 9.74
CA SER A 128 12.81 16.22 9.40
C SER A 128 13.12 15.53 8.08
N CYS A 129 13.38 14.22 8.13
CA CYS A 129 13.43 13.42 6.92
C CYS A 129 11.99 13.40 6.41
N SER A 130 11.67 14.27 5.45
CA SER A 130 10.43 14.23 4.67
C SER A 130 10.44 12.90 3.91
N THR A 131 9.94 11.88 4.59
CA THR A 131 9.60 10.62 3.95
C THR A 131 8.34 10.90 3.16
N VAL A 132 8.45 11.02 1.83
CA VAL A 132 7.30 11.13 0.93
C VAL A 132 6.63 9.78 0.92
N ALA A 133 5.71 9.58 1.85
CA ALA A 133 4.84 8.43 1.87
C ALA A 133 3.62 8.72 0.98
N ASP A 134 3.39 7.88 -0.03
CA ASP A 134 2.35 8.09 -1.04
C ASP A 134 1.82 6.78 -1.61
N TRP A 135 0.72 6.84 -2.36
CA TRP A 135 0.11 5.67 -3.00
C TRP A 135 0.88 5.21 -4.23
N GLY A 136 1.23 3.93 -4.27
CA GLY A 136 1.63 3.20 -5.47
C GLY A 136 0.45 2.43 -6.07
N TRP A 137 0.57 2.11 -7.36
CA TRP A 137 -0.43 1.32 -8.08
C TRP A 137 0.20 0.31 -9.03
N MET A 138 -0.50 -0.80 -9.25
CA MET A 138 -0.19 -1.77 -10.31
C MET A 138 -1.46 -2.06 -11.12
N SER A 139 -1.32 -2.02 -12.44
CA SER A 139 -2.36 -2.42 -13.39
C SER A 139 -2.05 -3.81 -13.93
N PRO A 140 -3.04 -4.58 -14.42
CA PRO A 140 -2.78 -5.80 -15.15
C PRO A 140 -1.90 -5.50 -16.37
N LYS A 141 -1.10 -6.49 -16.79
CA LYS A 141 -0.47 -6.48 -18.11
C LYS A 141 -1.52 -6.72 -19.19
#